data_AF-A0A7S2UKY7-F1
#
_entry.id   AF-A0A7S2UKY7-F1
#
_cell.length_a   1.000
_cell.length_b   1.000
_cell.length_c   1.000
_cell.angle_alpha   90.00
_cell.angle_beta   90.00
_cell.angle_gamma   90.00
#
_symmetry.space_group_name_H-M   'P 1'
#
loop_
_entity.id
_entity.type
_entity.pdbx_description
1 polymer ?
#
loop_
_entity_poly.entity_id
_entity_poly.type
_entity_poly.pdbx_seq_one_letter_code
_entity_poly.pdbx_strand_id
1 'polypeptide(L)'
;RQDSYFVSFIKHLLFSRYDSPIPESFSDVGQELLDDILGVNLGPQGYDQYWLEDMWKNACGGGSGPVEEIAAMIVLKNSHDALLVPFYDLYRHRNGAFKNTRNKITLGAKFEVFATRKIQAGEQIHTSFNLCDDCHQQDTGYGSPELFRDHGLIEQMPQRWEFGGLVIELREDESGDLNVTQLPVSTIEPSDEYHDVVIAEIQRMNSVAEEWGEEDIERTSLIPVREWNTIWKYYDSVHLALSTLDDSLKSGNYERKSSQDSDDGEGYNNEVDKLYNQNFGACYDENHYLNLTGFDKEHGNVIALK
;
A
#
# COMPACT_ATOMS: atom_id res chain seq x y z
N ARG A 1 -22.95 7.50 16.13
CA ARG A 1 -23.81 8.28 17.07
C ARG A 1 -23.15 9.63 17.36
N GLN A 2 -23.91 10.68 17.66
CA GLN A 2 -23.36 12.02 17.87
C GLN A 2 -22.61 12.19 19.21
N ASP A 3 -22.82 11.28 20.15
CA ASP A 3 -22.23 11.24 21.50
C ASP A 3 -20.91 10.44 21.57
N SER A 4 -20.40 9.93 20.43
CA SER A 4 -19.11 9.24 20.41
C SER A 4 -17.95 10.21 20.67
N TYR A 5 -17.02 9.82 21.54
CA TYR A 5 -15.75 10.54 21.74
C TYR A 5 -14.94 10.71 20.44
N PHE A 6 -15.16 9.83 19.46
CA PHE A 6 -14.47 9.84 18.17
C PHE A 6 -15.27 10.49 17.04
N VAL A 7 -16.41 11.13 17.33
CA VAL A 7 -17.29 11.69 16.27
C VAL A 7 -16.55 12.66 15.34
N SER A 8 -15.63 13.48 15.88
CA SER A 8 -14.84 14.41 15.07
C SER A 8 -13.85 13.69 14.16
N PHE A 9 -13.22 12.63 14.67
CA PHE A 9 -12.27 11.81 13.92
C PHE A 9 -12.96 11.00 12.83
N ILE A 10 -14.10 10.36 13.14
CA ILE A 10 -14.91 9.64 12.15
C ILE A 10 -15.40 10.59 11.05
N LYS A 11 -15.87 11.79 11.41
CA LYS A 11 -16.21 12.82 10.42
C LYS A 11 -15.01 13.17 9.55
N HIS A 12 -13.84 13.34 10.14
CA HIS A 12 -12.62 13.61 9.38
C HIS A 12 -12.33 12.49 8.36
N LEU A 13 -12.39 11.21 8.75
CA LEU A 13 -12.20 10.08 7.84
C LEU A 13 -13.24 10.10 6.70
N LEU A 14 -14.51 10.30 7.03
CA LEU A 14 -15.59 10.33 6.04
C LEU A 14 -15.49 11.51 5.06
N PHE A 15 -15.06 12.69 5.51
CA PHE A 15 -15.09 13.90 4.67
C PHE A 15 -13.77 14.23 3.97
N SER A 16 -12.63 13.84 4.53
CA SER A 16 -11.32 14.24 3.98
C SER A 16 -10.59 13.10 3.28
N ARG A 17 -10.98 11.85 3.55
CA ARG A 17 -10.29 10.65 3.07
C ARG A 17 -11.14 9.79 2.14
N TYR A 18 -12.49 9.91 2.17
CA TYR A 18 -13.35 9.35 1.13
C TYR A 18 -13.02 9.91 -0.25
N ASP A 19 -12.35 11.06 -0.28
CA ASP A 19 -11.89 11.65 -1.49
C ASP A 19 -10.95 10.72 -2.26
N SER A 20 -9.92 10.07 -1.68
CA SER A 20 -9.06 9.16 -2.49
C SER A 20 -9.73 7.80 -2.64
N PRO A 21 -10.38 7.47 -3.77
CA PRO A 21 -10.86 6.12 -3.96
C PRO A 21 -9.64 5.19 -3.98
N ILE A 22 -9.82 4.01 -3.39
CA ILE A 22 -8.89 2.90 -3.59
C ILE A 22 -9.43 2.04 -4.74
N PRO A 23 -8.59 1.29 -5.46
CA PRO A 23 -8.98 0.51 -6.64
C PRO A 23 -10.30 -0.26 -6.51
N GLU A 24 -10.51 -0.95 -5.41
CA GLU A 24 -11.74 -1.71 -5.09
C GLU A 24 -13.03 -0.86 -5.15
N SER A 25 -12.92 0.46 -4.95
CA SER A 25 -14.07 1.39 -5.01
C SER A 25 -14.26 2.06 -6.36
N PHE A 26 -13.43 1.74 -7.36
CA PHE A 26 -13.58 2.32 -8.69
C PHE A 26 -14.87 1.82 -9.35
N SER A 27 -15.38 2.63 -10.27
CA SER A 27 -16.46 2.24 -11.18
C SER A 27 -16.09 0.98 -11.98
N ASP A 28 -17.08 0.21 -12.43
CA ASP A 28 -16.85 -1.01 -13.22
C ASP A 28 -15.91 -0.77 -14.42
N VAL A 29 -16.08 0.36 -15.12
CA VAL A 29 -15.23 0.74 -16.27
C VAL A 29 -13.83 1.18 -15.83
N GLY A 30 -13.71 1.79 -14.65
CA GLY A 30 -12.42 2.13 -14.05
C GLY A 30 -11.64 0.90 -13.59
N GLN A 31 -12.34 -0.12 -13.05
CA GLN A 31 -11.76 -1.42 -12.72
C GLN A 31 -11.31 -2.15 -13.97
N GLU A 32 -12.11 -2.15 -15.03
CA GLU A 32 -11.74 -2.74 -16.32
C GLU A 32 -10.45 -2.12 -16.91
N LEU A 33 -10.35 -0.78 -16.93
CA LEU A 33 -9.11 -0.10 -17.35
C LEU A 33 -7.94 -0.48 -16.45
N LEU A 34 -8.16 -0.54 -15.13
CA LEU A 34 -7.10 -0.90 -14.20
C LEU A 34 -6.63 -2.34 -14.41
N ASP A 35 -7.55 -3.29 -14.64
CA ASP A 35 -7.25 -4.68 -14.93
C ASP A 35 -6.46 -4.83 -16.21
N ASP A 36 -6.83 -4.08 -17.25
CA ASP A 36 -6.06 -3.99 -18.49
C ASP A 36 -4.65 -3.46 -18.21
N ILE A 37 -4.48 -2.45 -17.36
CA ILE A 37 -3.15 -1.93 -17.00
C ILE A 37 -2.34 -2.93 -16.19
N LEU A 38 -2.95 -3.62 -15.22
CA LEU A 38 -2.24 -4.57 -14.35
C LEU A 38 -1.87 -5.86 -15.08
N GLY A 39 -2.69 -6.28 -16.04
CA GLY A 39 -2.50 -7.53 -16.77
C GLY A 39 -2.33 -8.71 -15.81
N VAL A 40 -1.49 -9.67 -16.19
CA VAL A 40 -1.23 -10.88 -15.37
C VAL A 40 -0.08 -10.66 -14.37
N ASN A 41 0.79 -9.67 -14.61
CA ASN A 41 2.12 -9.61 -13.96
C ASN A 41 2.34 -8.39 -13.07
N LEU A 42 1.53 -7.32 -13.19
CA LEU A 42 1.76 -6.04 -12.50
C LEU A 42 0.79 -5.78 -11.35
N GLY A 43 -0.13 -6.73 -11.12
CA GLY A 43 -0.97 -6.75 -9.93
C GLY A 43 -0.12 -6.81 -8.65
N PRO A 44 -0.61 -6.24 -7.53
CA PRO A 44 -0.04 -6.53 -6.22
C PRO A 44 0.04 -8.04 -5.99
N GLN A 45 1.15 -8.51 -5.42
CA GLN A 45 1.39 -9.94 -5.25
C GLN A 45 0.58 -10.48 -4.08
N GLY A 46 -0.27 -11.46 -4.37
CA GLY A 46 -1.14 -12.05 -3.37
C GLY A 46 -2.32 -11.14 -3.02
N TYR A 47 -3.47 -11.78 -2.84
CA TYR A 47 -4.81 -11.22 -2.70
C TYR A 47 -5.42 -10.72 -4.00
N ASP A 48 -6.55 -11.37 -4.34
CA ASP A 48 -7.48 -10.92 -5.35
C ASP A 48 -7.81 -9.44 -5.13
N GLN A 49 -8.02 -8.68 -6.21
CA GLN A 49 -8.36 -7.26 -6.18
C GLN A 49 -9.67 -6.93 -5.44
N TYR A 50 -10.32 -7.96 -4.88
CA TYR A 50 -11.64 -7.98 -4.27
C TYR A 50 -11.56 -8.28 -2.78
N TRP A 51 -10.71 -7.55 -2.04
CA TRP A 51 -10.61 -7.71 -0.59
C TRP A 51 -11.99 -7.54 0.09
N LEU A 52 -12.80 -6.61 -0.39
CA LEU A 52 -14.10 -6.36 0.22
C LEU A 52 -15.06 -7.55 0.02
N GLU A 53 -15.06 -8.16 -1.17
CA GLU A 53 -15.93 -9.30 -1.47
C GLU A 53 -15.39 -10.58 -0.84
N ASP A 54 -14.15 -10.94 -1.13
CA ASP A 54 -13.57 -12.23 -0.76
C ASP A 54 -13.18 -12.30 0.71
N MET A 55 -12.54 -11.26 1.23
CA MET A 55 -12.09 -11.25 2.62
C MET A 55 -13.19 -10.77 3.56
N TRP A 56 -13.70 -9.56 3.35
CA TRP A 56 -14.66 -8.97 4.28
C TRP A 56 -16.01 -9.68 4.26
N LYS A 57 -16.67 -9.80 3.10
CA LYS A 57 -18.02 -10.40 3.05
C LYS A 57 -17.97 -11.93 3.14
N ASN A 58 -17.14 -12.57 2.34
CA ASN A 58 -17.16 -14.03 2.21
C ASN A 58 -16.40 -14.72 3.36
N ALA A 59 -15.13 -14.39 3.58
CA ALA A 59 -14.33 -15.05 4.62
C ALA A 59 -14.71 -14.61 6.04
N CYS A 60 -14.90 -13.30 6.27
CA CYS A 60 -15.21 -12.76 7.59
C CYS A 60 -16.71 -12.70 7.91
N GLY A 61 -17.61 -12.98 6.96
CA GLY A 61 -19.05 -12.84 7.16
C GLY A 61 -19.48 -11.40 7.42
N GLY A 62 -18.71 -10.44 6.88
CA GLY A 62 -18.94 -9.01 7.01
C GLY A 62 -20.24 -8.55 6.38
N GLY A 63 -20.77 -7.43 6.87
CA GLY A 63 -21.99 -6.84 6.32
C GLY A 63 -21.79 -6.30 4.91
N SER A 64 -22.78 -6.51 4.04
CA SER A 64 -22.87 -5.98 2.67
C SER A 64 -23.69 -4.68 2.58
N GLY A 65 -23.98 -4.06 3.72
CA GLY A 65 -24.66 -2.77 3.74
C GLY A 65 -23.69 -1.64 3.34
N PRO A 66 -24.17 -0.56 2.70
CA PRO A 66 -23.29 0.52 2.25
C PRO A 66 -22.48 1.17 3.38
N VAL A 67 -23.01 1.20 4.61
CA VAL A 67 -22.32 1.79 5.76
C VAL A 67 -21.20 0.86 6.25
N GLU A 68 -21.47 -0.44 6.29
CA GLU A 68 -20.55 -1.49 6.68
C GLU A 68 -19.38 -1.60 5.71
N GLU A 69 -19.66 -1.56 4.40
CA GLU A 69 -18.62 -1.54 3.36
C GLU A 69 -17.76 -0.28 3.46
N ILE A 70 -18.37 0.91 3.58
CA ILE A 70 -17.61 2.16 3.79
C ILE A 70 -16.74 2.06 5.05
N ALA A 71 -17.25 1.48 6.13
CA ALA A 71 -16.47 1.29 7.34
C ALA A 71 -15.27 0.36 7.11
N ALA A 72 -15.48 -0.79 6.46
CA ALA A 72 -14.42 -1.74 6.11
C ALA A 72 -13.33 -1.09 5.24
N MET A 73 -13.73 -0.31 4.23
CA MET A 73 -12.81 0.43 3.36
C MET A 73 -12.02 1.51 4.09
N ILE A 74 -12.64 2.17 5.08
CA ILE A 74 -11.92 3.13 5.95
C ILE A 74 -10.87 2.41 6.78
N VAL A 75 -11.18 1.22 7.30
CA VAL A 75 -10.20 0.40 8.04
C VAL A 75 -9.04 0.05 7.13
N LEU A 76 -9.30 -0.66 6.04
CA LEU A 76 -8.27 -1.11 5.08
C LEU A 76 -7.30 0.04 4.74
N LYS A 77 -7.85 1.21 4.44
CA LYS A 77 -7.07 2.37 4.00
C LYS A 77 -6.33 3.13 5.10
N ASN A 78 -6.83 3.17 6.33
CA ASN A 78 -6.29 4.07 7.36
C ASN A 78 -5.78 3.34 8.60
N SER A 79 -6.09 2.06 8.77
CA SER A 79 -5.58 1.32 9.91
C SER A 79 -4.08 1.12 9.79
N HIS A 80 -3.40 1.29 10.91
CA HIS A 80 -2.05 0.82 11.10
C HIS A 80 -2.12 -0.50 11.85
N ASP A 81 -1.78 -1.59 11.17
CA ASP A 81 -2.10 -2.99 11.49
C ASP A 81 -3.61 -3.21 11.67
N ALA A 82 -4.13 -2.80 12.82
CA ALA A 82 -5.49 -3.02 13.28
C ALA A 82 -6.09 -1.79 13.96
N LEU A 83 -5.33 -0.69 14.01
CA LEU A 83 -5.64 0.47 14.84
C LEU A 83 -5.94 1.68 13.95
N LEU A 84 -7.09 2.31 14.16
CA LEU A 84 -7.32 3.67 13.69
C LEU A 84 -6.82 4.63 14.76
N VAL A 85 -5.77 5.39 14.44
CA VAL A 85 -5.09 6.24 15.42
C VAL A 85 -5.33 7.71 15.07
N PRO A 86 -6.18 8.42 15.82
CA PRO A 86 -6.39 9.84 15.61
C PRO A 86 -5.06 10.62 15.61
N PHE A 87 -4.98 11.65 14.76
CA PHE A 87 -3.77 12.44 14.47
C PHE A 87 -2.66 11.72 13.71
N TYR A 88 -2.35 10.46 14.01
CA TYR A 88 -1.39 9.68 13.20
C TYR A 88 -1.88 9.53 11.77
N ASP A 89 -3.18 9.28 11.61
CA ASP A 89 -3.87 9.23 10.31
C ASP A 89 -3.84 10.57 9.55
N LEU A 90 -3.28 11.66 10.10
CA LEU A 90 -3.05 12.90 9.36
C LEU A 90 -1.68 12.93 8.68
N TYR A 91 -0.74 12.10 9.12
CA TYR A 91 0.60 12.03 8.55
C TYR A 91 0.52 11.48 7.14
N ARG A 92 1.44 11.93 6.29
CA ARG A 92 1.50 11.48 4.89
C ARG A 92 2.60 10.46 4.72
N HIS A 93 2.32 9.48 3.87
CA HIS A 93 3.31 8.54 3.42
C HIS A 93 4.45 9.26 2.68
N ARG A 94 5.70 9.02 3.09
CA ARG A 94 6.88 9.29 2.26
C ARG A 94 8.09 8.48 2.72
N ASN A 95 8.81 7.94 1.75
CA ASN A 95 9.98 7.08 1.97
C ASN A 95 11.31 7.84 1.90
N GLY A 96 12.40 7.11 2.14
CA GLY A 96 13.77 7.62 2.05
C GLY A 96 14.08 8.72 3.07
N ALA A 97 14.85 9.73 2.65
CA ALA A 97 15.29 10.83 3.51
C ALA A 97 14.14 11.72 4.04
N PHE A 98 12.96 11.62 3.44
CA PHE A 98 11.78 12.36 3.85
C PHE A 98 11.06 11.71 5.04
N LYS A 99 11.13 10.38 5.20
CA LYS A 99 10.60 9.68 6.40
C LYS A 99 11.25 10.31 7.63
N ASN A 100 10.44 10.92 8.49
CA ASN A 100 10.93 11.60 9.68
C ASN A 100 10.25 11.12 10.97
N THR A 101 9.47 10.05 10.89
CA THR A 101 8.87 9.38 12.05
C THR A 101 9.16 7.88 12.07
N ARG A 102 9.10 7.32 13.28
CA ARG A 102 8.94 5.90 13.56
C ARG A 102 7.86 5.73 14.62
N ASN A 103 7.13 4.63 14.58
CA ASN A 103 6.11 4.32 15.59
C ASN A 103 6.57 3.17 16.49
N LYS A 104 5.87 3.04 17.61
CA LYS A 104 5.96 1.90 18.51
C LYS A 104 4.57 1.63 19.07
N ILE A 105 4.13 0.38 18.91
CA ILE A 105 2.86 -0.08 19.46
C ILE A 105 3.14 -0.86 20.74
N THR A 106 2.54 -0.42 21.84
CA THR A 106 2.43 -1.24 23.06
C THR A 106 0.98 -1.65 23.18
N LEU A 107 0.70 -2.90 22.83
CA LEU A 107 -0.67 -3.42 22.73
C LEU A 107 -1.46 -3.20 24.02
N GLY A 108 -2.71 -2.71 23.86
CA GLY A 108 -3.61 -2.42 24.98
C GLY A 108 -3.19 -1.24 25.87
N ALA A 109 -2.06 -0.59 25.57
CA ALA A 109 -1.52 0.49 26.40
C ALA A 109 -1.41 1.81 25.64
N LYS A 110 -0.59 1.86 24.57
CA LYS A 110 -0.30 3.11 23.87
C LYS A 110 0.25 2.90 22.46
N PHE A 111 -0.04 3.88 21.61
CA PHE A 111 0.58 4.09 20.31
C PHE A 111 1.50 5.32 20.41
N GLU A 112 2.78 5.14 20.15
CA GLU A 112 3.78 6.21 20.28
C GLU A 112 4.41 6.50 18.91
N VAL A 113 4.61 7.79 18.61
CA VAL A 113 5.33 8.23 17.41
C VAL A 113 6.51 9.07 17.83
N PHE A 114 7.68 8.72 17.32
CA PHE A 114 8.94 9.40 17.58
C PHE A 114 9.46 10.01 16.29
N ALA A 115 10.02 11.22 16.39
CA ALA A 115 10.80 11.76 15.28
C ALA A 115 12.11 10.97 15.14
N THR A 116 12.48 10.58 13.93
CA THR A 116 13.77 9.90 13.64
C THR A 116 14.92 10.88 13.45
N ARG A 117 14.58 12.16 13.24
CA ARG A 117 15.52 13.28 13.11
C ARG A 117 14.90 14.58 13.60
N LYS A 118 15.69 15.65 13.62
CA LYS A 118 15.15 16.99 13.84
C LYS A 118 14.22 17.38 12.67
N ILE A 119 12.99 17.76 13.00
CA ILE A 119 11.98 18.29 12.07
C ILE A 119 11.94 19.80 12.26
N GLN A 120 12.08 20.57 11.17
CA GLN A 120 12.09 22.04 11.25
C GLN A 120 10.67 22.60 11.38
N ALA A 121 10.55 23.83 11.90
CA ALA A 121 9.27 24.51 11.94
C ALA A 121 8.73 24.72 10.50
N GLY A 122 7.49 24.30 10.26
CA GLY A 122 6.86 24.34 8.93
C GLY A 122 7.19 23.13 8.05
N GLU A 123 8.10 22.26 8.46
CA GLU A 123 8.34 20.99 7.77
C GLU A 123 7.19 20.01 8.03
N GLN A 124 6.81 19.26 7.01
CA GLN A 124 5.77 18.25 7.11
C GLN A 124 6.25 16.99 7.85
N ILE A 125 5.37 16.41 8.65
CA ILE A 125 5.59 15.11 9.30
C ILE A 125 5.24 13.99 8.30
N HIS A 126 6.20 13.12 8.05
CA HIS A 126 6.11 12.00 7.11
C HIS A 126 6.39 10.69 7.82
N THR A 127 5.48 9.74 7.63
CA THR A 127 5.64 8.34 8.02
C THR A 127 5.80 7.48 6.79
N SER A 128 6.24 6.24 6.96
CA SER A 128 6.20 5.25 5.89
C SER A 128 5.13 4.20 6.20
N PHE A 129 4.44 3.75 5.17
CA PHE A 129 3.43 2.69 5.26
C PHE A 129 4.00 1.33 4.88
N ASN A 130 5.10 1.31 4.11
CA ASN A 130 5.77 0.11 3.59
C ASN A 130 7.26 0.02 3.94
N LEU A 131 7.83 0.96 4.71
CA LEU A 131 9.15 0.92 5.34
C LEU A 131 9.15 1.31 6.83
N CYS A 132 8.17 0.88 7.64
CA CYS A 132 8.23 1.00 9.10
C CYS A 132 9.17 -0.04 9.73
N ASP A 133 9.62 0.27 10.95
CA ASP A 133 10.65 -0.50 11.64
C ASP A 133 10.06 -1.79 12.27
N ASP A 134 8.74 -1.82 12.46
CA ASP A 134 7.99 -2.81 13.26
C ASP A 134 6.95 -3.61 12.48
N CYS A 135 7.07 -3.69 11.15
CA CYS A 135 6.02 -4.21 10.27
C CYS A 135 6.55 -5.17 9.20
N HIS A 136 7.67 -5.85 9.48
CA HIS A 136 8.27 -6.90 8.63
C HIS A 136 8.70 -6.48 7.22
N GLN A 137 8.79 -5.19 6.98
CA GLN A 137 8.68 -4.60 5.65
C GLN A 137 9.91 -4.69 4.74
N GLN A 138 11.03 -5.29 5.18
CA GLN A 138 12.14 -5.57 4.27
C GLN A 138 11.98 -6.92 3.54
N ASP A 139 11.11 -7.81 4.03
CA ASP A 139 11.10 -9.22 3.64
C ASP A 139 9.83 -9.67 2.88
N THR A 140 8.85 -8.79 2.67
CA THR A 140 7.49 -9.20 2.26
C THR A 140 7.03 -8.73 0.88
N GLY A 141 7.89 -8.12 0.06
CA GLY A 141 7.52 -7.66 -1.29
C GLY A 141 6.59 -6.42 -1.33
N TYR A 142 6.03 -6.00 -0.19
CA TYR A 142 5.08 -4.87 -0.10
C TYR A 142 5.70 -3.55 -0.59
N GLY A 143 5.14 -3.00 -1.68
CA GLY A 143 5.66 -1.85 -2.41
C GLY A 143 4.57 -0.93 -2.97
N SER A 144 4.86 -0.29 -4.10
CA SER A 144 3.97 0.63 -4.80
C SER A 144 2.64 -0.02 -5.23
N PRO A 145 2.62 -1.25 -5.77
CA PRO A 145 1.36 -1.93 -6.11
C PRO A 145 0.42 -2.10 -4.90
N GLU A 146 0.94 -2.56 -3.77
CA GLU A 146 0.15 -2.80 -2.56
C GLU A 146 -0.30 -1.48 -1.93
N LEU A 147 0.55 -0.45 -1.92
CA LEU A 147 0.16 0.88 -1.46
C LEU A 147 -0.94 1.50 -2.33
N PHE A 148 -0.92 1.21 -3.63
CA PHE A 148 -1.96 1.65 -4.54
C PHE A 148 -3.27 0.91 -4.27
N ARG A 149 -3.23 -0.43 -4.13
CA ARG A 149 -4.39 -1.26 -3.77
C ARG A 149 -5.02 -0.83 -2.44
N ASP A 150 -4.22 -0.74 -1.39
CA ASP A 150 -4.73 -0.59 -0.01
C ASP A 150 -5.06 0.86 0.34
N HIS A 151 -4.31 1.83 -0.24
CA HIS A 151 -4.42 3.23 0.15
C HIS A 151 -4.82 4.17 -1.00
N GLY A 152 -4.84 3.70 -2.24
CA GLY A 152 -5.03 4.56 -3.42
C GLY A 152 -3.87 5.56 -3.56
N LEU A 153 -2.67 5.16 -3.11
CA LEU A 153 -1.47 5.97 -3.09
C LEU A 153 -0.45 5.41 -4.06
N ILE A 154 0.19 6.31 -4.79
CA ILE A 154 1.33 5.99 -5.65
C ILE A 154 2.53 6.63 -4.99
N GLU A 155 3.54 5.82 -4.68
CA GLU A 155 4.73 6.24 -3.96
C GLU A 155 5.44 7.38 -4.71
N GLN A 156 6.00 8.30 -3.93
CA GLN A 156 7.04 9.20 -4.43
C GLN A 156 8.39 8.51 -4.24
N MET A 157 9.41 8.94 -4.98
CA MET A 157 10.74 8.35 -4.84
C MET A 157 11.24 8.39 -3.38
N PRO A 158 11.89 7.31 -2.90
CA PRO A 158 12.10 6.04 -3.60
C PRO A 158 10.82 5.19 -3.69
N GLN A 159 10.63 4.50 -4.82
CA GLN A 159 9.52 3.58 -5.05
C GLN A 159 10.01 2.13 -4.97
N ARG A 160 9.18 1.22 -4.46
CA ARG A 160 9.48 -0.22 -4.49
C ARG A 160 8.52 -0.95 -5.42
N TRP A 161 9.05 -1.86 -6.21
CA TRP A 161 8.27 -2.65 -7.16
C TRP A 161 8.66 -4.12 -7.06
N GLU A 162 7.68 -4.99 -7.26
CA GLU A 162 7.89 -6.42 -7.45
C GLU A 162 7.35 -6.84 -8.81
N PHE A 163 8.19 -7.48 -9.61
CA PHE A 163 7.87 -7.91 -10.97
C PHE A 163 8.26 -9.38 -11.12
N GLY A 164 7.29 -10.29 -10.98
CA GLY A 164 7.52 -11.73 -11.16
C GLY A 164 8.60 -12.30 -10.24
N GLY A 165 8.64 -11.84 -8.98
CA GLY A 165 9.61 -12.27 -7.97
C GLY A 165 10.93 -11.48 -7.95
N LEU A 166 11.16 -10.55 -8.89
CA LEU A 166 12.24 -9.58 -8.79
C LEU A 166 11.73 -8.36 -8.03
N VAL A 167 12.34 -8.07 -6.87
CA VAL A 167 11.97 -6.91 -6.06
C VAL A 167 13.04 -5.84 -6.22
N ILE A 168 12.64 -4.67 -6.71
CA ILE A 168 13.51 -3.54 -6.95
C ILE A 168 13.09 -2.31 -6.15
N GLU A 169 14.07 -1.46 -5.88
CA GLU A 169 13.88 -0.11 -5.39
C GLU A 169 14.38 0.88 -6.45
N LEU A 170 13.49 1.75 -6.90
CA LEU A 170 13.77 2.83 -7.83
C LEU A 170 14.08 4.09 -7.02
N ARG A 171 15.26 4.69 -7.26
CA ARG A 171 15.73 5.87 -6.53
C ARG A 171 16.14 6.96 -7.50
N GLU A 172 15.84 8.19 -7.13
CA GLU A 172 16.37 9.39 -7.78
C GLU A 172 17.64 9.82 -7.02
N ASP A 173 18.74 10.01 -7.73
CA ASP A 173 19.98 10.51 -7.15
C ASP A 173 20.01 12.05 -7.08
N GLU A 174 21.13 12.62 -6.63
CA GLU A 174 21.28 14.09 -6.50
C GLU A 174 21.24 14.82 -7.85
N SER A 175 21.50 14.13 -8.96
CA SER A 175 21.45 14.68 -10.32
C SER A 175 20.03 14.62 -10.91
N GLY A 176 19.11 13.91 -10.26
CA GLY A 176 17.79 13.60 -10.80
C GLY A 176 17.77 12.33 -11.65
N ASP A 177 18.87 11.59 -11.71
CA ASP A 177 18.95 10.35 -12.49
C ASP A 177 18.36 9.20 -11.70
N LEU A 178 17.65 8.31 -12.40
CA LEU A 178 17.00 7.16 -11.79
C LEU A 178 17.94 5.95 -11.78
N ASN A 179 18.01 5.32 -10.60
CA ASN A 179 18.83 4.15 -10.35
C ASN A 179 17.97 3.00 -9.83
N VAL A 180 18.29 1.78 -10.27
CA VAL A 180 17.61 0.55 -9.87
C VAL A 180 18.49 -0.23 -8.91
N THR A 181 17.94 -0.56 -7.76
CA THR A 181 18.58 -1.45 -6.77
C THR A 181 17.74 -2.71 -6.60
N GLN A 182 18.32 -3.88 -6.89
CA GLN A 182 17.74 -5.17 -6.56
C GLN A 182 17.80 -5.41 -5.05
N LEU A 183 16.66 -5.77 -4.46
CA LEU A 183 16.56 -6.05 -3.03
C LEU A 183 16.82 -7.52 -2.71
N PRO A 184 17.33 -7.84 -1.50
CA PRO A 184 17.67 -9.22 -1.10
C PRO A 184 16.49 -10.20 -1.09
N VAL A 185 15.25 -9.68 -0.97
CA VAL A 185 14.00 -10.45 -0.97
C VAL A 185 13.64 -11.00 -2.36
N SER A 186 14.34 -10.58 -3.42
CA SER A 186 14.13 -11.11 -4.77
C SER A 186 14.32 -12.63 -4.80
N THR A 187 13.35 -13.34 -5.40
CA THR A 187 13.38 -14.79 -5.56
C THR A 187 14.01 -15.23 -6.89
N ILE A 188 14.23 -14.28 -7.80
CA ILE A 188 14.86 -14.49 -9.09
C ILE A 188 16.05 -13.57 -9.31
N GLU A 189 16.93 -14.02 -10.21
CA GLU A 189 18.00 -13.21 -10.77
C GLU A 189 17.56 -12.60 -12.09
N PRO A 190 17.96 -11.36 -12.38
CA PRO A 190 17.85 -10.84 -13.74
C PRO A 190 18.59 -11.73 -14.75
N SER A 191 17.91 -12.04 -15.86
CA SER A 191 18.43 -12.85 -16.96
C SER A 191 17.92 -12.28 -18.29
N ASP A 192 18.49 -12.72 -19.41
CA ASP A 192 18.01 -12.32 -20.76
C ASP A 192 16.53 -12.73 -20.96
N GLU A 193 16.12 -13.89 -20.44
CA GLU A 193 14.72 -14.34 -20.50
C GLU A 193 13.80 -13.44 -19.69
N TYR A 194 14.24 -13.01 -18.49
CA TYR A 194 13.49 -12.06 -17.68
C TYR A 194 13.41 -10.68 -18.34
N HIS A 195 14.48 -10.26 -19.01
CA HIS A 195 14.52 -9.01 -19.77
C HIS A 195 13.48 -9.00 -20.91
N ASP A 196 13.32 -10.12 -21.63
CA ASP A 196 12.28 -10.26 -22.65
C ASP A 196 10.86 -10.12 -22.05
N VAL A 197 10.63 -10.62 -20.82
CA VAL A 197 9.35 -10.43 -20.11
C VAL A 197 9.10 -8.95 -19.79
N VAL A 198 10.11 -8.22 -19.31
CA VAL A 198 10.00 -6.78 -19.04
C VAL A 198 9.65 -6.00 -20.31
N ILE A 199 10.31 -6.30 -21.43
CA ILE A 199 10.04 -5.65 -22.73
C ILE A 199 8.61 -5.97 -23.20
N ALA A 200 8.18 -7.23 -23.12
CA ALA A 200 6.84 -7.63 -23.50
C ALA A 200 5.77 -6.88 -22.66
N GLU A 201 6.03 -6.70 -21.37
CA GLU A 201 5.13 -5.99 -20.46
C GLU A 201 5.05 -4.49 -20.79
N ILE A 202 6.18 -3.84 -21.09
CA ILE A 202 6.20 -2.44 -21.57
C ILE A 202 5.39 -2.30 -22.87
N GLN A 203 5.58 -3.22 -23.82
CA GLN A 203 4.84 -3.19 -25.09
C GLN A 203 3.34 -3.36 -24.87
N ARG A 204 2.95 -4.31 -24.01
CA ARG A 204 1.55 -4.54 -23.64
C ARG A 204 0.92 -3.27 -23.03
N MET A 205 1.62 -2.63 -22.10
CA MET A 205 1.18 -1.38 -21.48
C MET A 205 1.01 -0.24 -22.51
N ASN A 206 1.90 -0.12 -23.49
CA ASN A 206 1.75 0.87 -24.56
C ASN A 206 0.50 0.60 -25.40
N SER A 207 0.23 -0.67 -25.75
CA SER A 207 -0.99 -1.05 -26.48
C SER A 207 -2.26 -0.70 -25.70
N VAL A 208 -2.30 -0.97 -24.39
CA VAL A 208 -3.43 -0.57 -23.52
C VAL A 208 -3.62 0.95 -23.57
N ALA A 209 -2.52 1.71 -23.55
CA ALA A 209 -2.62 3.16 -23.57
C ALA A 209 -3.11 3.73 -24.91
N GLU A 210 -2.74 3.11 -26.02
CA GLU A 210 -3.26 3.44 -27.35
C GLU A 210 -4.77 3.14 -27.44
N GLU A 211 -5.18 1.93 -27.01
CA GLU A 211 -6.58 1.49 -27.05
C GLU A 211 -7.51 2.41 -26.23
N TRP A 212 -7.12 2.71 -24.99
CA TRP A 212 -7.91 3.57 -24.10
C TRP A 212 -7.76 5.06 -24.41
N GLY A 213 -6.69 5.46 -25.13
CA GLY A 213 -6.41 6.84 -25.49
C GLY A 213 -7.09 7.33 -26.76
N GLU A 214 -7.30 6.45 -27.76
CA GLU A 214 -7.72 6.85 -29.10
C GLU A 214 -9.20 6.59 -29.43
N GLU A 215 -9.87 5.61 -28.81
CA GLU A 215 -11.06 5.03 -29.45
C GLU A 215 -12.43 5.23 -28.77
N ASP A 216 -12.54 5.68 -27.51
CA ASP A 216 -13.87 5.69 -26.87
C ASP A 216 -14.09 6.80 -25.83
N ILE A 217 -14.36 8.02 -26.32
CA ILE A 217 -14.79 9.15 -25.47
C ILE A 217 -16.06 8.79 -24.68
N GLU A 218 -16.97 7.98 -25.25
CA GLU A 218 -18.21 7.63 -24.57
C GLU A 218 -17.93 6.69 -23.38
N ARG A 219 -17.15 5.63 -23.56
CA ARG A 219 -16.73 4.71 -22.48
C ARG A 219 -15.86 5.40 -21.44
N THR A 220 -14.85 6.16 -21.85
CA THR A 220 -13.96 6.86 -20.91
C THR A 220 -14.67 7.95 -20.13
N SER A 221 -15.75 8.55 -20.67
CA SER A 221 -16.58 9.52 -19.94
C SER A 221 -17.36 8.91 -18.76
N LEU A 222 -17.49 7.57 -18.71
CA LEU A 222 -18.08 6.86 -17.58
C LEU A 222 -17.13 6.74 -16.40
N ILE A 223 -15.82 6.89 -16.62
CA ILE A 223 -14.81 6.84 -15.56
C ILE A 223 -14.77 8.22 -14.88
N PRO A 224 -15.04 8.31 -13.57
CA PRO A 224 -14.85 9.54 -12.84
C PRO A 224 -13.43 10.09 -13.03
N VAL A 225 -13.31 11.40 -13.32
CA VAL A 225 -12.02 12.07 -13.58
C VAL A 225 -10.93 11.73 -12.56
N ARG A 226 -11.33 11.52 -11.30
CA ARG A 226 -10.41 11.15 -10.24
C ARG A 226 -9.86 9.73 -10.38
N GLU A 227 -10.71 8.75 -10.67
CA GLU A 227 -10.29 7.37 -10.92
C GLU A 227 -9.35 7.35 -12.11
N TRP A 228 -9.77 7.98 -13.22
CA TRP A 228 -8.95 8.15 -14.42
C TRP A 228 -7.54 8.68 -14.10
N ASN A 229 -7.45 9.83 -13.43
CA ASN A 229 -6.17 10.43 -13.08
C ASN A 229 -5.34 9.54 -12.14
N THR A 230 -5.99 8.79 -11.26
CA THR A 230 -5.29 7.94 -10.29
C THR A 230 -4.74 6.68 -10.98
N ILE A 231 -5.53 6.06 -11.86
CA ILE A 231 -5.14 4.92 -12.68
C ILE A 231 -3.98 5.30 -13.61
N TRP A 232 -4.08 6.42 -14.33
CA TRP A 232 -3.01 6.84 -15.23
C TRP A 232 -1.74 7.26 -14.51
N LYS A 233 -1.86 7.84 -13.31
CA LYS A 233 -0.67 8.09 -12.50
C LYS A 233 0.01 6.79 -12.06
N TYR A 234 -0.76 5.72 -11.80
CA TYR A 234 -0.22 4.41 -11.49
C TYR A 234 0.47 3.81 -12.72
N TYR A 235 -0.19 3.87 -13.88
CA TYR A 235 0.37 3.51 -15.18
C TYR A 235 1.73 4.18 -15.42
N ASP A 236 1.80 5.51 -15.30
CA ASP A 236 3.02 6.27 -15.53
C ASP A 236 4.16 5.80 -14.61
N SER A 237 3.82 5.47 -13.36
CA SER A 237 4.80 5.05 -12.35
C SER A 237 5.32 3.64 -12.60
N VAL A 238 4.46 2.68 -12.93
CA VAL A 238 4.90 1.31 -13.24
C VAL A 238 5.61 1.25 -14.60
N HIS A 239 5.16 2.01 -15.60
CA HIS A 239 5.83 2.12 -16.89
C HIS A 239 7.23 2.73 -16.73
N LEU A 240 7.39 3.77 -15.90
CA LEU A 240 8.69 4.35 -15.57
C LEU A 240 9.60 3.33 -14.89
N ALA A 241 9.08 2.56 -13.94
CA ALA A 241 9.84 1.53 -13.25
C ALA A 241 10.32 0.41 -14.19
N LEU A 242 9.44 -0.11 -15.04
CA LEU A 242 9.79 -1.13 -16.03
C LEU A 242 10.79 -0.59 -17.07
N SER A 243 10.61 0.63 -17.56
CA SER A 243 11.52 1.25 -18.52
C SER A 243 12.90 1.48 -17.92
N THR A 244 12.97 1.97 -16.67
CA THR A 244 14.26 2.16 -15.99
C THR A 244 14.93 0.82 -15.69
N LEU A 245 14.15 -0.21 -15.37
CA LEU A 245 14.65 -1.57 -15.22
C LEU A 245 15.23 -2.11 -16.53
N ASP A 246 14.51 -1.99 -17.65
CA ASP A 246 14.98 -2.35 -19.00
C ASP A 246 16.33 -1.69 -19.33
N ASP A 247 16.46 -0.38 -19.12
CA ASP A 247 17.71 0.35 -19.35
C ASP A 247 18.85 -0.14 -18.42
N SER A 248 18.54 -0.43 -17.17
CA SER A 248 19.50 -0.96 -16.19
C SER A 248 19.97 -2.37 -16.56
N LEU A 249 19.07 -3.23 -17.06
CA LEU A 249 19.39 -4.57 -17.53
C LEU A 249 20.28 -4.52 -18.79
N LYS A 250 19.95 -3.68 -19.76
CA LYS A 250 20.75 -3.49 -21.00
C LYS A 250 22.16 -2.99 -20.73
N SER A 251 22.31 -2.08 -19.78
CA SER A 251 23.59 -1.47 -19.45
C SER A 251 24.42 -2.29 -18.45
N GLY A 252 23.79 -3.23 -17.73
CA GLY A 252 24.39 -3.93 -16.60
C GLY A 252 24.60 -3.02 -15.38
N ASN A 253 23.97 -1.84 -15.36
CA ASN A 253 24.09 -0.86 -14.29
C ASN A 253 22.91 -0.99 -13.31
N TYR A 254 22.82 -2.09 -12.57
CA TYR A 254 21.92 -2.19 -11.42
C TYR A 254 22.71 -2.60 -10.18
N GLU A 255 22.35 -2.01 -9.05
CA GLU A 255 22.98 -2.33 -7.78
C GLU A 255 22.29 -3.53 -7.15
N ARG A 256 23.08 -4.37 -6.48
CA ARG A 256 22.56 -5.50 -5.72
C ARG A 256 22.84 -5.31 -4.25
N LYS A 257 21.79 -5.14 -3.44
CA LYS A 257 21.94 -5.15 -1.99
C LYS A 257 22.15 -6.57 -1.50
N SER A 258 23.13 -6.76 -0.62
CA SER A 258 23.30 -8.03 0.07
C SER A 258 22.35 -8.08 1.28
N SER A 259 21.98 -9.29 1.72
CA SER A 259 21.24 -9.47 2.98
C SER A 259 22.03 -9.01 4.21
N GLN A 260 23.32 -8.70 4.08
CA GLN A 260 24.15 -8.17 5.16
C GLN A 260 24.11 -6.64 5.27
N ASP A 261 23.57 -5.95 4.26
CA ASP A 261 23.47 -4.48 4.22
C ASP A 261 22.16 -3.96 4.85
N SER A 262 21.29 -4.86 5.33
CA SER A 262 20.12 -4.50 6.12
C SER A 262 20.56 -4.10 7.53
N ASP A 263 20.79 -2.80 7.71
CA ASP A 263 21.18 -2.13 8.95
C ASP A 263 20.28 -2.56 10.15
N ASP A 264 20.83 -3.37 11.05
CA ASP A 264 20.62 -3.48 12.50
C ASP A 264 19.22 -3.16 13.08
N GLY A 265 18.14 -3.68 12.49
CA GLY A 265 16.81 -3.60 13.06
C GLY A 265 16.76 -4.16 14.49
N GLU A 266 16.53 -3.29 15.48
CA GLU A 266 16.30 -3.67 16.88
C GLU A 266 15.20 -4.75 16.93
N GLY A 267 15.48 -5.84 17.66
CA GLY A 267 14.71 -7.09 17.64
C GLY A 267 13.19 -6.90 17.64
N TYR A 268 12.58 -7.40 16.57
CA TYR A 268 11.14 -7.48 16.37
C TYR A 268 10.44 -8.22 17.53
N ASN A 269 9.31 -7.68 18.02
CA ASN A 269 8.53 -8.32 19.07
C ASN A 269 7.47 -9.27 18.50
N ASN A 270 7.81 -10.56 18.43
CA ASN A 270 6.94 -11.66 18.00
C ASN A 270 5.58 -11.77 18.73
N GLU A 271 5.32 -11.01 19.80
CA GLU A 271 4.01 -10.97 20.46
C GLU A 271 2.95 -10.20 19.65
N VAL A 272 3.34 -9.20 18.86
CA VAL A 272 2.41 -8.42 18.03
C VAL A 272 1.87 -9.30 16.90
N ASP A 273 2.72 -10.04 16.19
CA ASP A 273 2.28 -11.03 15.18
C ASP A 273 1.35 -12.09 15.72
N LYS A 274 1.65 -12.64 16.90
CA LYS A 274 0.79 -13.64 17.52
C LYS A 274 -0.59 -13.08 17.80
N LEU A 275 -0.69 -11.80 18.13
CA LEU A 275 -1.95 -11.13 18.43
C LEU A 275 -2.65 -10.57 17.19
N TYR A 276 -1.93 -10.17 16.15
CA TYR A 276 -2.49 -9.89 14.82
C TYR A 276 -3.12 -11.17 14.25
N ASN A 277 -2.39 -12.28 14.29
CA ASN A 277 -2.90 -13.60 13.92
C ASN A 277 -4.00 -14.11 14.86
N GLN A 278 -4.07 -13.69 16.13
CA GLN A 278 -5.18 -14.07 17.02
C GLN A 278 -6.42 -13.16 16.88
N ASN A 279 -6.26 -11.87 16.62
CA ASN A 279 -7.38 -10.91 16.57
C ASN A 279 -7.94 -10.68 15.16
N PHE A 280 -7.10 -10.78 14.13
CA PHE A 280 -7.46 -10.66 12.71
C PHE A 280 -7.23 -11.95 11.93
N GLY A 281 -6.29 -12.78 12.37
CA GLY A 281 -6.21 -14.17 11.90
C GLY A 281 -7.38 -15.06 12.36
N ALA A 282 -8.35 -14.53 13.11
CA ALA A 282 -9.62 -15.21 13.39
C ALA A 282 -10.53 -15.35 12.15
N CYS A 283 -10.29 -14.61 11.06
CA CYS A 283 -10.85 -14.95 9.73
C CYS A 283 -9.94 -15.92 8.94
N TYR A 284 -8.75 -16.26 9.45
CA TYR A 284 -7.76 -17.14 8.81
C TYR A 284 -7.54 -18.48 9.52
N ASP A 285 -8.13 -18.73 10.69
CA ASP A 285 -8.05 -20.01 11.39
C ASP A 285 -9.47 -20.61 11.53
N GLU A 286 -9.67 -21.77 10.89
CA GLU A 286 -10.98 -22.43 10.67
C GLU A 286 -11.77 -22.78 11.96
N ASN A 287 -11.31 -22.46 13.17
CA ASN A 287 -11.90 -22.98 14.40
C ASN A 287 -12.04 -22.04 15.61
N HIS A 288 -11.82 -20.72 15.52
CA HIS A 288 -12.01 -19.85 16.70
C HIS A 288 -12.76 -18.53 16.39
N TYR A 289 -14.07 -18.54 16.65
CA TYR A 289 -14.88 -17.33 16.74
C TYR A 289 -14.40 -16.45 17.92
N LEU A 290 -13.64 -15.40 17.66
CA LEU A 290 -13.33 -14.36 18.64
C LEU A 290 -14.38 -13.25 18.59
N ASN A 291 -15.15 -13.18 19.67
CA ASN A 291 -16.18 -12.18 19.90
C ASN A 291 -15.50 -10.85 20.27
N LEU A 292 -15.21 -9.97 19.31
CA LEU A 292 -14.63 -8.65 19.53
C LEU A 292 -15.59 -7.77 20.36
N THR A 293 -15.48 -7.87 21.69
CA THR A 293 -16.30 -7.14 22.66
C THR A 293 -15.42 -6.54 23.76
N GLY A 294 -14.41 -5.74 23.39
CA GLY A 294 -13.55 -5.05 24.35
C GLY A 294 -13.42 -3.56 24.06
N PHE A 295 -14.27 -2.73 24.68
CA PHE A 295 -14.04 -1.29 24.78
C PHE A 295 -13.54 -1.01 26.20
N ASP A 296 -12.27 -0.65 26.36
CA ASP A 296 -11.76 -0.16 27.64
C ASP A 296 -12.23 1.29 27.84
N LYS A 297 -13.20 1.45 28.75
CA LYS A 297 -13.76 2.76 29.11
C LYS A 297 -12.78 3.64 29.88
N GLU A 298 -11.69 3.11 30.44
CA GLU A 298 -10.81 3.86 31.32
C GLU A 298 -9.66 4.57 30.59
N HIS A 299 -9.23 4.10 29.41
CA HIS A 299 -7.99 4.58 28.78
C HIS A 299 -8.12 5.22 27.39
N GLY A 300 -9.33 5.33 26.81
CA GLY A 300 -9.66 6.31 25.76
C GLY A 300 -8.88 6.29 24.43
N ASN A 301 -7.98 5.34 24.18
CA ASN A 301 -6.95 5.51 23.13
C ASN A 301 -6.94 4.49 21.99
N VAL A 302 -7.86 3.52 21.94
CA VAL A 302 -7.82 2.51 20.87
C VAL A 302 -9.22 2.12 20.43
N ILE A 303 -9.49 2.27 19.13
CA ILE A 303 -10.66 1.66 18.49
C ILE A 303 -10.20 0.34 17.86
N ALA A 304 -10.53 -0.78 18.49
CA ALA A 304 -10.78 -2.01 17.75
C ALA A 304 -12.21 -1.90 17.24
N LEU A 305 -12.40 -1.83 15.92
CA LEU A 305 -13.73 -1.67 15.34
C LEU A 305 -14.55 -2.94 15.58
N LYS A 306 -15.85 -2.72 15.76
CA LYS A 306 -16.85 -3.68 16.21
C LYS A 306 -17.96 -3.76 15.19
#